data_AF-A0AAU5LA08-F1
#
_entry.id   AF-A0AAU5LA08-F1
#
_cell.length_a   1.000
_cell.length_b   1.000
_cell.length_c   1.000
_cell.angle_alpha   90.00
_cell.angle_beta   90.00
_cell.angle_gamma   90.00
#
_symmetry.space_group_name_H-M   'P 1'
#
loop_
_entity.id
_entity.type
_entity.pdbx_description
1 polymer ?
#
loop_
_entity_poly.entity_id
_entity_poly.type
_entity_poly.pdbx_seq_one_letter_code
_entity_poly.pdbx_strand_id
1 'polypeptide(L)'
;MGVDDESAGRLPVVAAGEQLRMTAQEARQRIAADLRRWGAPTLLQPSTDRLAEACAALALTGLHLGLPPDAVTFLHECRDWLDTAADLELAGADPDQPLKALHRVCGALRASTALLEGRR
;
A
#
# COMPACT_ATOMS: atom_id res chain seq x y z
N MET A 1 33.11 -12.15 19.99
CA MET A 1 33.10 -11.93 18.53
C MET A 1 31.90 -12.68 18.00
N GLY A 2 30.99 -12.01 17.33
CA GLY A 2 29.65 -12.52 17.00
C GLY A 2 28.58 -11.57 17.52
N VAL A 3 28.48 -10.40 16.91
CA VAL A 3 27.26 -9.59 16.97
C VAL A 3 26.32 -10.20 15.94
N ASP A 4 25.25 -10.84 16.40
CA ASP A 4 24.18 -11.34 15.55
C ASP A 4 23.42 -10.13 14.96
N ASP A 5 23.90 -9.67 13.81
CA ASP A 5 23.26 -8.69 12.94
C ASP A 5 22.17 -9.41 12.12
N GLU A 6 21.09 -9.84 12.77
CA GLU A 6 19.87 -10.33 12.11
C GLU A 6 18.71 -9.38 12.42
N SER A 7 18.85 -8.11 12.06
CA SER A 7 17.75 -7.12 12.17
C SER A 7 17.50 -6.33 10.89
N ALA A 8 18.12 -6.72 9.78
CA ALA A 8 17.78 -6.20 8.46
C ALA A 8 16.64 -7.03 7.84
N GLY A 9 15.42 -6.48 7.78
CA GLY A 9 14.46 -6.89 6.73
C GLY A 9 13.04 -7.26 7.16
N ARG A 10 12.66 -7.19 8.44
CA ARG A 10 11.24 -7.32 8.80
C ARG A 10 10.61 -5.94 8.86
N LEU A 11 9.92 -5.58 7.77
CA LEU A 11 8.94 -4.50 7.78
C LEU A 11 8.08 -4.63 9.04
N PRO A 12 7.84 -3.54 9.80
CA PRO A 12 7.05 -3.61 11.02
C PRO A 12 5.65 -4.11 10.66
N VAL A 13 5.39 -5.38 11.01
CA VAL A 13 4.04 -5.93 11.03
C VAL A 13 3.31 -5.08 12.05
N VAL A 14 2.44 -4.19 11.56
CA VAL A 14 1.60 -3.31 12.38
C VAL A 14 1.01 -4.14 13.51
N ALA A 15 1.25 -3.70 14.75
CA ALA A 15 0.86 -4.43 15.95
C ALA A 15 -0.64 -4.78 15.89
N ALA A 16 -0.96 -6.05 16.16
CA ALA A 16 -2.30 -6.63 16.02
C ALA A 16 -3.43 -5.86 16.75
N GLY A 17 -3.09 -5.00 17.71
CA GLY A 17 -4.05 -4.13 18.41
C GLY A 17 -4.54 -2.92 17.60
N GLU A 18 -3.75 -2.41 16.64
CA GLU A 18 -4.13 -1.27 15.80
C GLU A 18 -5.01 -1.70 14.61
N GLN A 19 -5.03 -3.01 14.31
CA GLN A 19 -5.84 -3.63 13.26
C GLN A 19 -7.35 -3.67 13.59
N LEU A 20 -7.75 -3.42 14.83
CA LEU A 20 -9.11 -3.72 15.32
C LEU A 20 -10.19 -2.67 15.02
N ARG A 21 -9.88 -1.55 14.35
CA ARG A 21 -10.89 -0.47 14.14
C ARG A 21 -10.92 0.16 12.75
N MET A 22 -10.06 -0.22 11.82
CA MET A 22 -10.04 0.40 10.51
C MET A 22 -11.04 -0.29 9.58
N THR A 23 -12.00 0.48 9.08
CA THR A 23 -12.96 0.05 8.05
C THR A 23 -12.31 0.00 6.67
N ALA A 24 -12.90 -0.74 5.74
CA ALA A 24 -12.45 -0.75 4.33
C ALA A 24 -12.44 0.66 3.72
N GLN A 25 -13.40 1.50 4.10
CA GLN A 25 -13.47 2.89 3.63
C GLN A 25 -12.30 3.73 4.16
N GLU A 26 -11.96 3.61 5.44
CA GLU A 26 -10.81 4.30 6.02
C GLU A 26 -9.49 3.82 5.42
N ALA A 27 -9.37 2.51 5.15
CA ALA A 27 -8.22 1.95 4.47
C ALA A 27 -8.06 2.57 3.06
N ARG A 28 -9.12 2.60 2.25
CA ARG A 28 -9.11 3.23 0.92
C ARG A 28 -8.76 4.72 0.96
N GLN A 29 -9.26 5.47 1.94
CA GLN A 29 -8.93 6.88 2.11
C GLN A 29 -7.46 7.10 2.48
N ARG A 30 -6.88 6.23 3.33
CA ARG A 30 -5.44 6.27 3.64
C ARG A 30 -4.58 5.96 2.42
N ILE A 31 -4.91 4.90 1.69
CA ILE A 31 -4.21 4.54 0.44
C ILE A 31 -4.28 5.71 -0.55
N ALA A 32 -5.47 6.31 -0.73
CA ALA A 32 -5.63 7.47 -1.60
C ALA A 32 -4.77 8.66 -1.19
N ALA A 33 -4.61 8.91 0.11
CA ALA A 33 -3.77 9.99 0.64
C ALA A 33 -2.28 9.73 0.40
N ASP A 34 -1.82 8.50 0.63
CA ASP A 34 -0.42 8.10 0.37
C ASP A 34 -0.09 8.18 -1.13
N LEU A 35 -0.99 7.70 -1.99
CA LEU A 35 -0.83 7.82 -3.45
C LEU A 35 -0.82 9.28 -3.92
N ARG A 36 -1.67 10.16 -3.37
CA ARG A 36 -1.61 11.61 -3.65
C ARG A 36 -0.28 12.22 -3.25
N ARG A 37 0.28 11.82 -2.11
CA ARG A 37 1.58 12.28 -1.65
C ARG A 37 2.70 11.94 -2.63
N TRP A 38 2.55 10.84 -3.35
CA TRP A 38 3.47 10.39 -4.40
C TRP A 38 3.15 10.97 -5.79
N GLY A 39 2.12 11.83 -5.89
CA GLY A 39 1.76 12.52 -7.12
C GLY A 39 0.66 11.84 -7.94
N ALA A 40 0.04 10.75 -7.46
CA ALA A 40 -1.14 10.20 -8.14
C ALA A 40 -2.38 11.07 -7.88
N PRO A 41 -3.10 11.48 -8.93
CA PRO A 41 -4.44 12.04 -8.75
C PRO A 41 -5.38 10.93 -8.26
N THR A 42 -5.98 11.09 -7.07
CA THR A 42 -7.00 10.16 -6.56
C THR A 42 -8.30 10.91 -6.24
N LEU A 43 -9.45 10.26 -6.52
CA LEU A 43 -10.79 10.82 -6.35
C LEU A 43 -11.16 11.05 -4.86
N LEU A 44 -12.17 11.88 -4.59
CA LEU A 44 -12.68 12.17 -3.24
C LEU A 44 -13.26 10.92 -2.54
N GLN A 45 -13.84 10.01 -3.33
CA GLN A 45 -14.30 8.70 -2.88
C GLN A 45 -13.60 7.62 -3.70
N PRO A 46 -12.45 7.09 -3.22
CA PRO A 46 -11.69 6.08 -3.92
C PRO A 46 -12.39 4.72 -3.82
N SER A 47 -12.65 4.07 -4.95
CA SER A 47 -12.96 2.64 -5.00
C SER A 47 -11.65 1.83 -5.08
N THR A 48 -11.73 0.54 -4.77
CA THR A 48 -10.58 -0.38 -4.81
C THR A 48 -9.94 -0.41 -6.22
N ASP A 49 -10.74 -0.55 -7.28
CA ASP A 49 -10.25 -0.51 -8.67
C ASP A 49 -9.51 0.79 -9.03
N ARG A 50 -10.06 1.94 -8.61
CA ARG A 50 -9.45 3.25 -8.90
C ARG A 50 -8.12 3.44 -8.19
N LEU A 51 -7.94 2.81 -7.03
CA LEU A 51 -6.66 2.80 -6.33
C LEU A 51 -5.66 1.90 -7.06
N ALA A 52 -6.09 0.75 -7.59
CA ALA A 52 -5.23 -0.14 -8.38
C ALA A 52 -4.72 0.56 -9.65
N GLU A 53 -5.61 1.26 -10.36
CA GLU A 53 -5.26 2.10 -11.52
C GLU A 53 -4.23 3.18 -11.15
N ALA A 54 -4.41 3.84 -10.00
CA ALA A 54 -3.48 4.86 -9.53
C ALA A 54 -2.10 4.28 -9.17
N CYS A 55 -2.04 3.11 -8.52
CA CYS A 55 -0.80 2.38 -8.27
C CYS A 55 -0.09 2.02 -9.59
N ALA A 56 -0.83 1.50 -10.57
CA ALA A 56 -0.28 1.17 -11.88
C ALA A 56 0.29 2.39 -12.61
N ALA A 57 -0.44 3.52 -12.59
CA ALA A 57 0.00 4.77 -13.20
C ALA A 57 1.27 5.32 -12.55
N LEU A 58 1.36 5.27 -11.22
CA LEU A 58 2.57 5.66 -10.50
C LEU A 58 3.73 4.71 -10.74
N ALA A 59 3.49 3.40 -10.85
CA ALA A 59 4.56 2.45 -11.13
C ALA A 59 5.18 2.70 -12.52
N LEU A 60 4.32 2.95 -13.53
CA LEU A 60 4.74 3.25 -14.90
C LEU A 60 5.50 4.58 -15.01
N THR A 61 5.06 5.61 -14.29
CA THR A 61 5.69 6.93 -14.34
C THR A 61 6.79 7.10 -13.28
N GLY A 62 6.86 6.20 -12.30
CA GLY A 62 7.66 6.33 -11.09
C GLY A 62 9.15 6.49 -11.35
N LEU A 63 9.71 5.69 -12.25
CA LEU A 63 11.12 5.82 -12.66
C LEU A 63 11.41 7.18 -13.29
N HIS A 64 10.47 7.72 -14.09
CA HIS A 64 10.60 9.06 -14.67
C HIS A 64 10.43 10.17 -13.64
N LEU A 65 9.70 9.91 -12.56
CA LEU A 65 9.52 10.80 -11.40
C LEU A 65 10.66 10.67 -10.36
N GLY A 66 11.65 9.82 -10.61
CA GLY A 66 12.77 9.60 -9.70
C GLY A 66 12.43 8.74 -8.48
N LEU A 67 11.34 7.97 -8.52
CA LEU A 67 11.06 6.96 -7.50
C LEU A 67 12.15 5.87 -7.56
N PRO A 68 12.65 5.41 -6.40
CA PRO A 68 13.61 4.33 -6.35
C PRO A 68 12.97 3.03 -6.86
N PRO A 69 13.75 2.09 -7.43
CA PRO A 69 13.24 0.82 -7.95
C PRO A 69 12.38 0.06 -6.94
N ASP A 70 12.78 0.06 -5.66
CA ASP A 70 12.02 -0.60 -4.59
C ASP A 70 10.61 -0.01 -4.44
N ALA A 71 10.47 1.30 -4.54
CA ALA A 71 9.16 1.97 -4.49
C ALA A 71 8.28 1.61 -5.69
N VAL A 72 8.87 1.44 -6.87
CA VAL A 72 8.16 0.98 -8.07
C VAL A 72 7.68 -0.47 -7.90
N THR A 73 8.52 -1.34 -7.35
CA THR A 73 8.13 -2.72 -7.00
C THR A 73 6.97 -2.74 -6.01
N PHE A 74 7.04 -1.93 -4.94
CA PHE A 74 5.95 -1.86 -3.98
C PHE A 74 4.64 -1.35 -4.58
N LEU A 75 4.68 -0.43 -5.55
CA LEU A 75 3.48 0.02 -6.26
C LEU A 75 2.84 -1.10 -7.09
N HIS A 76 3.65 -1.98 -7.69
CA HIS A 76 3.14 -3.18 -8.36
C HIS A 76 2.48 -4.16 -7.37
N GLU A 77 3.13 -4.45 -6.23
CA GLU A 77 2.53 -5.30 -5.19
C GLU A 77 1.22 -4.71 -4.63
N CYS A 78 1.19 -3.39 -4.42
CA CYS A 78 0.00 -2.69 -3.97
C CYS A 78 -1.15 -2.82 -4.97
N ARG A 79 -0.85 -2.71 -6.27
CA ARG A 79 -1.84 -2.93 -7.33
C ARG A 79 -2.39 -4.35 -7.26
N ASP A 80 -1.54 -5.38 -7.18
CA ASP A 80 -1.97 -6.78 -7.18
C ASP A 80 -2.89 -7.09 -5.99
N TRP A 81 -2.60 -6.54 -4.80
CA TRP A 81 -3.48 -6.69 -3.64
C TRP A 81 -4.78 -5.90 -3.77
N LEU A 82 -4.77 -4.74 -4.43
CA LEU A 82 -6.00 -3.98 -4.72
C LEU A 82 -6.88 -4.72 -5.74
N ASP A 83 -6.30 -5.26 -6.80
CA ASP A 83 -7.02 -6.10 -7.78
C ASP A 83 -7.64 -7.32 -7.07
N THR A 84 -6.87 -7.99 -6.19
CA THR A 84 -7.39 -9.09 -5.34
C THR A 84 -8.54 -8.64 -4.45
N ALA A 85 -8.44 -7.45 -3.83
CA ALA A 85 -9.48 -6.93 -2.95
C ALA A 85 -10.77 -6.61 -3.75
N ALA A 86 -10.65 -6.06 -4.95
CA ALA A 86 -11.79 -5.76 -5.82
C ALA A 86 -12.49 -7.05 -6.27
N ASP A 87 -11.73 -8.07 -6.66
CA ASP A 87 -12.28 -9.40 -7.01
C ASP A 87 -13.06 -10.03 -5.84
N LEU A 88 -12.52 -9.93 -4.61
CA LEU A 88 -13.17 -10.43 -3.40
C LEU A 88 -14.46 -9.65 -3.07
N GLU A 89 -14.45 -8.33 -3.24
CA GLU A 89 -15.63 -7.48 -3.06
C GLU A 89 -16.73 -7.85 -4.07
N LEU A 90 -16.36 -8.04 -5.34
CA LEU A 90 -17.27 -8.44 -6.42
C LEU A 90 -17.85 -9.84 -6.20
N ALA A 91 -17.03 -10.76 -5.69
CA ALA A 91 -17.45 -12.12 -5.36
C ALA A 91 -18.38 -12.19 -4.12
N GLY A 92 -18.59 -11.07 -3.42
CA GLY A 92 -19.37 -11.05 -2.18
C GLY A 92 -18.69 -11.85 -1.06
N ALA A 93 -17.36 -11.91 -1.06
CA ALA A 93 -16.59 -12.58 -0.03
C ALA A 93 -16.82 -11.93 1.34
N ASP A 94 -16.43 -12.66 2.39
CA ASP A 94 -16.38 -12.12 3.75
C ASP A 94 -15.61 -10.78 3.76
N PRO A 95 -16.18 -9.68 4.31
CA PRO A 95 -15.59 -8.35 4.28
C PRO A 95 -14.20 -8.27 4.95
N ASP A 96 -13.84 -9.22 5.80
CA ASP A 96 -12.49 -9.30 6.38
C ASP A 96 -11.42 -9.63 5.34
N GLN A 97 -11.76 -10.33 4.25
CA GLN A 97 -10.81 -10.72 3.22
C GLN A 97 -10.32 -9.53 2.37
N PRO A 98 -11.19 -8.70 1.75
CA PRO A 98 -10.74 -7.49 1.05
C PRO A 98 -10.10 -6.50 2.04
N LEU A 99 -10.58 -6.43 3.29
CA LEU A 99 -9.96 -5.58 4.31
C LEU A 99 -8.51 -5.98 4.61
N LYS A 100 -8.21 -7.28 4.70
CA LYS A 100 -6.83 -7.78 4.87
C LYS A 100 -5.92 -7.36 3.72
N ALA A 101 -6.42 -7.42 2.49
CA ALA A 101 -5.67 -6.96 1.33
C ALA A 101 -5.41 -5.44 1.39
N LEU A 102 -6.43 -4.64 1.71
CA LEU A 102 -6.28 -3.18 1.92
C LEU A 102 -5.28 -2.85 3.05
N HIS A 103 -5.27 -3.64 4.14
CA HIS A 103 -4.29 -3.48 5.22
C HIS A 103 -2.85 -3.72 4.75
N ARG A 104 -2.62 -4.70 3.88
CA ARG A 104 -1.29 -4.96 3.31
C ARG A 104 -0.82 -3.77 2.46
N VAL A 105 -1.71 -3.21 1.64
CA VAL A 105 -1.43 -2.02 0.82
C VAL A 105 -1.03 -0.83 1.71
N CYS A 106 -1.82 -0.54 2.76
CA CYS A 106 -1.48 0.51 3.73
C CYS A 106 -0.09 0.30 4.36
N GLY A 107 0.24 -0.94 4.73
CA GLY A 107 1.53 -1.29 5.30
C GLY A 107 2.69 -1.04 4.33
N ALA A 108 2.56 -1.51 3.08
CA ALA A 108 3.59 -1.36 2.06
C ALA A 108 3.81 0.11 1.65
N LEU A 109 2.75 0.89 1.45
CA LEU A 109 2.86 2.32 1.13
C LEU A 109 3.52 3.12 2.25
N ARG A 110 3.20 2.82 3.52
CA ARG A 110 3.83 3.48 4.67
C ARG A 110 5.32 3.12 4.77
N ALA A 111 5.66 1.84 4.64
CA ALA A 111 7.05 1.40 4.64
C ALA A 111 7.86 2.07 3.52
N SER A 112 7.30 2.13 2.32
CA SER A 112 7.94 2.77 1.18
C SER A 112 8.11 4.28 1.37
N THR A 113 7.12 4.94 1.96
CA THR A 113 7.21 6.37 2.27
C THR A 113 8.29 6.65 3.32
N ALA A 114 8.40 5.83 4.37
CA ALA A 114 9.45 5.95 5.37
C ALA A 114 10.85 5.75 4.77
N LEU A 115 11.01 4.79 3.84
CA LEU A 115 12.26 4.57 3.11
C LEU A 115 12.65 5.78 2.24
N LEU A 116 11.66 6.48 1.65
CA LEU A 116 11.89 7.69 0.86
C LEU A 116 12.26 8.89 1.72
N GLU A 117 11.58 9.07 2.85
CA GLU A 117 11.83 10.18 3.78
C GLU A 117 13.18 10.06 4.48
N GLY A 118 13.58 8.85 4.89
CA GLY A 118 14.88 8.61 5.56
C GLY A 118 16.10 8.78 4.66
N ARG A 119 15.91 8.96 3.34
CA ARG A 119 16.97 9.29 2.39
C ARG A 119 17.14 10.80 2.15
N ARG A 120 16.25 11.65 2.66
CA ARG A 120 16.32 13.11 2.54
C ARG A 120 17.02 13.74 3.73
#